data_AF-A0A5E4XZP8-F1
#
_entry.id   AF-A0A5E4XZP8-F1
#
_cell.length_a   1.000
_cell.length_b   1.000
_cell.length_c   1.000
_cell.angle_alpha   90.00
_cell.angle_beta   90.00
_cell.angle_gamma   90.00
#
_symmetry.space_group_name_H-M   'P 1'
#
loop_
_entity.id
_entity.type
_entity.pdbx_description
1 polymer ?
#
loop_
_entity_poly.entity_id
_entity_poly.type
_entity_poly.pdbx_seq_one_letter_code
_entity_poly.pdbx_strand_id
1 'polypeptide(L)'
;MKTFAQILDGRLHWKFEAEELPEFAPDFEVIEITALKPMPNEGDLWDGQRFASPPMLTNENRAAVLRQLRDSLIDRTDWLVQRHRDEKDMNLATTMSAEVFAELLGYRQALRDLPLAAAFPNLKPPPLPDGISEMLDTV
;
A
#
# COMPACT_ATOMS: atom_id res chain seq x y z
N MET A 1 -14.11 -27.14 19.01
CA MET A 1 -14.06 -26.10 17.97
C MET A 1 -12.84 -26.36 17.10
N LYS A 2 -13.03 -26.51 15.79
CA LYS A 2 -11.96 -26.71 14.82
C LYS A 2 -11.76 -25.44 14.01
N THR A 3 -10.54 -25.20 13.56
CA THR A 3 -10.22 -24.09 12.65
C THR A 3 -10.00 -24.65 11.25
N PHE A 4 -10.67 -24.08 10.27
CA PHE A 4 -10.56 -24.42 8.86
C PHE A 4 -9.98 -23.26 8.07
N ALA A 5 -9.21 -23.57 7.03
CA ALA A 5 -8.67 -22.64 6.06
C ALA A 5 -9.32 -22.91 4.71
N GLN A 6 -9.93 -21.88 4.11
CA GLN A 6 -10.37 -21.92 2.72
C GLN A 6 -9.19 -21.55 1.81
N ILE A 7 -8.95 -22.38 0.81
CA ILE A 7 -7.92 -22.17 -0.21
C ILE A 7 -8.56 -21.65 -1.49
N LEU A 8 -7.98 -20.58 -2.04
CA LEU A 8 -8.33 -20.01 -3.33
C LEU A 8 -7.03 -19.73 -4.09
N ASP A 9 -6.93 -20.17 -5.35
CA ASP A 9 -5.75 -19.95 -6.21
C ASP A 9 -4.42 -20.37 -5.54
N GLY A 10 -4.44 -21.50 -4.81
CA GLY A 10 -3.26 -22.03 -4.11
C GLY A 10 -2.82 -21.17 -2.91
N ARG A 11 -3.73 -20.39 -2.32
CA ARG A 11 -3.46 -19.54 -1.15
C ARG A 11 -4.53 -19.70 -0.09
N LEU A 12 -4.14 -19.57 1.18
CA LEU A 12 -5.08 -19.36 2.26
C LEU A 12 -5.83 -18.05 2.03
N HIS A 13 -7.09 -18.13 1.64
CA HIS A 13 -7.94 -16.97 1.41
C HIS A 13 -8.54 -16.45 2.72
N TRP A 14 -9.03 -17.37 3.55
CA TRP A 14 -9.72 -17.04 4.79
C TRP A 14 -9.69 -18.21 5.78
N LYS A 15 -9.82 -17.93 7.07
CA LYS A 15 -9.93 -18.93 8.14
C LYS A 15 -11.20 -18.74 8.99
N PHE A 16 -11.84 -19.85 9.36
CA PHE A 16 -13.06 -19.84 10.16
C PHE A 16 -13.10 -20.98 11.17
N GLU A 17 -14.00 -20.90 12.16
CA GLU A 17 -14.19 -21.92 13.18
C GLU A 17 -15.54 -22.63 13.01
N ALA A 18 -15.53 -23.96 13.10
CA ALA A 18 -16.74 -24.78 13.06
C ALA A 18 -16.53 -26.08 13.87
N GLU A 19 -17.62 -26.78 14.21
CA GLU A 19 -17.53 -28.10 14.86
C GLU A 19 -17.10 -29.20 13.87
N GLU A 20 -17.65 -29.13 12.65
CA GLU A 20 -17.37 -30.01 11.53
C GLU A 20 -17.20 -29.17 10.26
N LEU A 21 -16.64 -29.78 9.22
CA LEU A 21 -16.44 -29.10 7.94
C LEU A 21 -17.82 -28.84 7.28
N PRO A 22 -18.21 -27.58 7.03
CA PRO A 22 -19.44 -27.28 6.31
C PRO A 22 -19.41 -27.81 4.87
N GLU A 23 -20.59 -28.06 4.30
CA GLU A 23 -20.71 -28.43 2.88
C GLU A 23 -20.51 -27.18 2.01
N PHE A 24 -19.45 -27.16 1.20
CA PHE A 24 -19.13 -26.09 0.26
C PHE A 24 -19.32 -26.56 -1.19
N ALA A 25 -19.37 -25.60 -2.12
CA ALA A 25 -19.28 -25.94 -3.55
C ALA A 25 -17.99 -26.75 -3.82
N PRO A 26 -18.02 -27.73 -4.75
CA PRO A 26 -16.91 -28.68 -4.96
C PRO A 26 -15.60 -28.02 -5.39
N ASP A 27 -15.64 -26.76 -5.84
CA ASP A 27 -14.48 -25.99 -6.29
C ASP A 27 -13.69 -25.36 -5.12
N PHE A 28 -14.21 -25.41 -3.89
CA PHE A 28 -13.51 -24.89 -2.71
C PHE A 28 -12.70 -26.00 -2.02
N GLU A 29 -11.38 -25.80 -1.97
CA GLU A 29 -10.51 -26.60 -1.13
C GLU A 29 -10.51 -26.02 0.29
N VAL A 30 -10.91 -26.82 1.28
CA VAL A 30 -10.98 -26.40 2.68
C VAL A 30 -10.26 -27.41 3.56
N ILE A 31 -9.34 -26.92 4.39
CA ILE A 31 -8.40 -27.75 5.15
C ILE A 31 -8.55 -27.47 6.63
N GLU A 32 -8.67 -28.51 7.45
CA GLU A 32 -8.61 -28.36 8.90
C GLU A 32 -7.17 -28.01 9.32
N ILE A 33 -6.98 -26.82 9.89
CA ILE A 33 -5.67 -26.30 10.33
C ILE A 33 -5.52 -26.28 11.86
N THR A 34 -6.50 -26.78 12.61
CA THR A 34 -6.53 -26.76 14.09
C THR A 34 -5.21 -27.23 14.73
N ALA A 35 -4.61 -28.29 14.16
CA ALA A 35 -3.39 -28.91 14.68
C ALA A 35 -2.09 -28.24 14.23
N LEU A 36 -2.13 -27.31 13.26
CA LEU A 36 -0.93 -26.68 12.72
C LEU A 36 -0.36 -25.62 13.70
N LYS A 37 0.95 -25.70 13.94
CA LYS A 37 1.72 -24.75 14.76
C LYS A 37 3.05 -24.45 14.06
N PRO A 38 3.36 -23.18 13.72
CA PRO A 38 2.50 -22.00 13.85
C PRO A 38 1.23 -22.14 12.99
N MET A 39 0.16 -21.46 13.38
CA MET A 39 -1.07 -21.42 12.59
C MET A 39 -0.78 -20.67 11.28
N PRO A 40 -1.14 -21.22 10.12
CA PRO A 40 -1.04 -20.50 8.84
C PRO A 40 -1.82 -19.18 8.85
N ASN A 41 -1.33 -18.20 8.09
CA ASN A 41 -1.92 -16.89 7.95
C ASN A 41 -2.60 -16.72 6.59
N GLU A 42 -3.56 -15.79 6.52
CA GLU A 42 -4.16 -15.38 5.26
C GLU A 42 -3.06 -14.89 4.29
N GLY A 43 -3.11 -15.40 3.05
CA GLY A 43 -2.11 -15.17 2.01
C GLY A 43 -0.98 -16.19 1.95
N ASP A 44 -0.83 -17.09 2.94
CA ASP A 44 0.13 -18.20 2.88
C ASP A 44 -0.14 -19.10 1.66
N LEU A 45 0.93 -19.50 0.98
CA LEU A 45 0.88 -20.41 -0.16
C LEU A 45 0.54 -21.81 0.31
N TRP A 46 -0.32 -22.51 -0.44
CA TRP A 46 -0.68 -23.90 -0.25
C TRP A 46 -0.19 -24.72 -1.45
N ASP A 47 0.64 -25.75 -1.20
CA ASP A 47 1.21 -26.62 -2.24
C ASP A 47 0.49 -27.98 -2.37
N GLY A 48 -0.67 -28.15 -1.72
CA GLY A 48 -1.36 -29.44 -1.61
C GLY A 48 -0.94 -30.27 -0.39
N GLN A 49 0.12 -29.86 0.33
CA GLN A 49 0.62 -30.60 1.49
C GLN A 49 0.95 -29.71 2.69
N ARG A 50 1.49 -28.52 2.47
CA ARG A 50 1.93 -27.60 3.53
C ARG A 50 1.65 -26.14 3.17
N PHE A 51 1.52 -25.34 4.22
CA PHE A 51 1.53 -23.89 4.11
C PHE A 51 2.95 -23.37 4.11
N ALA A 52 3.22 -22.39 3.25
CA ALA A 52 4.46 -21.63 3.25
C ALA A 52 4.14 -20.16 3.15
N SER A 53 4.79 -19.33 3.98
CA SER A 53 4.64 -17.89 3.81
C SER A 53 5.12 -17.49 2.41
N PRO A 54 4.38 -16.60 1.72
CA PRO A 54 4.80 -16.14 0.41
C PRO A 54 6.20 -15.53 0.54
N PRO A 55 7.06 -15.68 -0.49
CA PRO A 55 8.37 -15.07 -0.45
C PRO A 55 8.20 -13.57 -0.22
N MET A 56 8.86 -13.05 0.81
CA MET A 56 8.91 -11.60 1.00
C MET A 56 9.45 -10.96 -0.28
N LEU A 57 8.88 -9.83 -0.69
CA LEU A 57 9.44 -9.06 -1.80
C LEU A 57 10.93 -8.82 -1.51
N THR A 58 11.78 -9.09 -2.51
CA THR A 58 13.20 -8.78 -2.43
C THR A 58 13.39 -7.29 -2.14
N ASN A 59 14.53 -6.89 -1.56
CA ASN A 59 14.83 -5.48 -1.38
C ASN A 59 14.74 -4.70 -2.70
N GLU A 60 15.13 -5.31 -3.82
CA GLU A 60 15.01 -4.70 -5.14
C GLU A 60 13.54 -4.48 -5.56
N ASN A 61 12.67 -5.46 -5.36
CA ASN A 61 11.24 -5.32 -5.65
C ASN A 61 10.58 -4.27 -4.74
N ARG A 62 10.93 -4.25 -3.45
CA ARG A 62 10.46 -3.22 -2.50
C ARG A 62 10.92 -1.83 -2.92
N ALA A 63 12.18 -1.70 -3.37
CA ALA A 63 12.72 -0.46 -3.89
C ALA A 63 11.99 0.01 -5.16
N ALA A 64 11.68 -0.91 -6.08
CA ALA A 64 10.93 -0.60 -7.30
C ALA A 64 9.51 -0.09 -6.95
N VAL A 65 8.79 -0.79 -6.08
CA VAL A 65 7.45 -0.37 -5.60
C VAL A 65 7.51 1.01 -4.96
N LEU A 66 8.49 1.26 -4.09
CA LEU A 66 8.58 2.53 -3.38
C LEU A 66 8.97 3.70 -4.30
N ARG A 67 9.80 3.45 -5.34
CA ARG A 67 10.09 4.45 -6.39
C ARG A 67 8.85 4.76 -7.23
N GLN A 68 8.10 3.74 -7.62
CA GLN A 68 6.85 3.92 -8.35
C GLN A 68 5.84 4.73 -7.54
N LEU A 69 5.69 4.41 -6.25
CA LEU A 69 4.83 5.18 -5.34
C LEU A 69 5.28 6.64 -5.21
N ARG A 70 6.59 6.89 -5.04
CA ARG A 70 7.15 8.25 -5.05
C ARG A 70 6.77 8.99 -6.32
N ASP A 71 6.96 8.37 -7.49
CA ASP A 71 6.70 9.00 -8.78
C ASP A 71 5.21 9.35 -8.92
N SER A 72 4.30 8.43 -8.56
CA SER A 72 2.86 8.72 -8.56
C SER A 72 2.45 9.85 -7.61
N LEU A 73 3.08 9.97 -6.43
CA LEU A 73 2.79 11.06 -5.49
C LEU A 73 3.32 12.42 -5.99
N ILE A 74 4.47 12.41 -6.68
CA ILE A 74 4.99 13.59 -7.38
C ILE A 74 4.04 13.97 -8.51
N ASP A 75 3.62 13.04 -9.36
CA ASP A 75 2.73 13.35 -10.49
C ASP A 75 1.38 13.89 -10.02
N ARG A 76 0.79 13.28 -8.99
CA ARG A 76 -0.50 13.71 -8.42
C ARG A 76 -0.50 15.15 -7.91
N THR A 77 0.66 15.67 -7.52
CA THR A 77 0.81 17.02 -6.94
C THR A 77 1.49 18.02 -7.88
N ASP A 78 1.83 17.63 -9.11
CA ASP A 78 2.60 18.49 -10.02
C ASP A 78 1.79 19.68 -10.54
N TRP A 79 0.52 19.45 -10.88
CA TRP A 79 -0.39 20.47 -11.37
C TRP A 79 -0.59 21.63 -10.39
N LEU A 80 -0.55 21.36 -9.07
CA LEU A 80 -0.64 22.39 -8.03
C LEU A 80 0.54 23.35 -8.07
N VAL A 81 1.74 22.82 -8.32
CA VAL A 81 2.95 23.65 -8.47
C VAL A 81 2.87 24.48 -9.73
N GLN A 82 2.45 23.88 -10.84
CA GLN A 82 2.30 24.57 -12.11
C GLN A 82 1.27 25.71 -12.00
N ARG A 83 0.08 25.44 -11.47
CA ARG A 83 -0.96 26.44 -11.25
C ARG A 83 -0.47 27.62 -10.42
N HIS A 84 0.21 27.36 -9.30
CA HIS A 84 0.72 28.44 -8.44
C HIS A 84 1.72 29.33 -9.18
N ARG A 85 2.58 28.75 -10.02
CA ARG A 85 3.54 29.49 -10.85
C ARG A 85 2.83 30.30 -11.93
N ASP A 86 1.89 29.69 -12.63
CA ASP A 86 1.12 30.37 -13.67
C ASP A 86 0.35 31.59 -13.09
N GLU A 87 -0.27 31.44 -11.92
CA GLU A 87 -0.95 32.55 -11.23
C GLU A 87 0.01 33.68 -10.86
N LYS A 88 1.24 33.37 -10.43
CA LYS A 88 2.28 34.36 -10.13
C LYS A 88 2.77 35.07 -11.39
N ASP A 89 3.05 34.33 -12.45
CA ASP A 89 3.56 34.88 -13.71
C ASP A 89 2.51 35.75 -14.41
N MET A 90 1.22 35.43 -14.23
CA MET A 90 0.09 36.25 -14.68
C MET A 90 -0.25 37.41 -13.73
N ASN A 91 0.48 37.56 -12.62
CA ASN A 91 0.26 38.56 -11.58
C ASN A 91 -1.18 38.55 -11.01
N LEU A 92 -1.75 37.35 -10.87
CA LEU A 92 -3.06 37.07 -10.27
C LEU A 92 -2.94 36.80 -8.76
N ALA A 93 -4.07 36.88 -8.06
CA ALA A 93 -4.16 36.32 -6.72
C ALA A 93 -4.04 34.79 -6.79
N THR A 94 -3.22 34.20 -5.93
CA THR A 94 -3.01 32.76 -5.92
C THR A 94 -4.18 32.04 -5.26
N THR A 95 -4.59 30.90 -5.82
CA THR A 95 -5.65 30.06 -5.24
C THR A 95 -5.19 29.39 -3.93
N MET A 96 -3.88 29.10 -3.85
CA MET A 96 -3.23 28.54 -2.67
C MET A 96 -2.47 29.62 -1.89
N SER A 97 -2.48 29.54 -0.56
CA SER A 97 -1.68 30.45 0.27
C SER A 97 -0.17 30.16 0.14
N ALA A 98 0.66 31.11 0.58
CA ALA A 98 2.11 30.93 0.55
C ALA A 98 2.58 29.81 1.49
N GLU A 99 1.90 29.66 2.63
CA GLU A 99 2.18 28.62 3.63
C GLU A 99 1.89 27.23 3.06
N VAL A 100 0.70 27.02 2.48
CA VAL A 100 0.33 25.74 1.87
C VAL A 100 1.22 25.43 0.67
N PHE A 101 1.63 26.45 -0.11
CA PHE A 101 2.60 26.23 -1.18
C PHE A 101 3.98 25.80 -0.64
N ALA A 102 4.44 26.36 0.47
CA ALA A 102 5.69 25.93 1.10
C ALA A 102 5.60 24.47 1.61
N GLU A 103 4.47 24.07 2.19
CA GLU A 103 4.21 22.68 2.57
C GLU A 103 4.25 21.73 1.38
N LEU A 104 3.65 22.12 0.23
CA LEU A 104 3.72 21.36 -1.01
C LEU A 104 5.16 21.13 -1.47
N LEU A 105 5.98 22.19 -1.45
CA LEU A 105 7.38 22.09 -1.86
C LEU A 105 8.19 21.21 -0.91
N GLY A 106 7.97 21.35 0.40
CA GLY A 106 8.60 20.50 1.42
C GLY A 106 8.22 19.03 1.27
N TYR A 107 6.94 18.74 1.03
CA TYR A 107 6.43 17.39 0.77
C TYR A 107 7.08 16.79 -0.48
N ARG A 108 7.10 17.52 -1.60
CA ARG A 108 7.74 17.07 -2.85
C ARG A 108 9.24 16.86 -2.70
N GLN A 109 9.92 17.67 -1.88
CA GLN A 109 11.33 17.48 -1.57
C GLN A 109 11.56 16.19 -0.77
N ALA A 110 10.77 15.96 0.29
CA ALA A 110 10.85 14.74 1.09
C ALA A 110 10.60 13.47 0.25
N LEU A 111 9.72 13.54 -0.76
CA LEU A 111 9.55 12.45 -1.73
C LEU A 111 10.80 12.22 -2.60
N ARG A 112 11.47 13.29 -3.06
CA ARG A 112 12.71 13.18 -3.84
C ARG A 112 13.86 12.60 -3.02
N ASP A 113 13.90 12.90 -1.72
CA ASP A 113 14.93 12.41 -0.80
C ASP A 113 14.65 10.98 -0.30
N LEU A 114 13.44 10.45 -0.54
CA LEU A 114 13.02 9.11 -0.12
C LEU A 114 14.01 7.98 -0.49
N PRO A 115 14.56 7.92 -1.73
CA PRO A 115 15.52 6.88 -2.10
C PRO A 115 16.92 7.07 -1.49
N LEU A 116 17.20 8.25 -0.93
CA LEU A 116 18.48 8.59 -0.28
C LEU A 116 18.47 8.25 1.21
N ALA A 117 17.29 7.97 1.78
CA ALA A 117 17.16 7.62 3.20
C ALA A 117 17.87 6.31 3.52
N ALA A 118 18.58 6.25 4.64
CA ALA A 118 19.29 5.05 5.09
C ALA A 118 18.36 3.83 5.31
N ALA A 119 17.08 4.09 5.61
CA ALA A 119 16.08 3.04 5.78
C ALA A 119 15.52 2.51 4.45
N PHE A 120 15.91 3.04 3.29
CA PHE A 120 15.38 2.62 1.99
C PHE A 120 15.74 1.17 1.67
N PRO A 121 14.78 0.33 1.22
CA PRO A 121 13.37 0.59 0.86
C PRO A 121 12.35 0.28 1.98
N ASN A 122 12.81 0.17 3.22
CA ASN A 122 12.03 -0.22 4.39
C ASN A 122 11.46 0.98 5.17
N LEU A 123 11.00 2.00 4.46
CA LEU A 123 10.30 3.15 5.04
C LEU A 123 9.01 3.44 4.28
N LYS A 124 8.15 4.25 4.89
CA LYS A 124 6.94 4.77 4.26
C LYS A 124 7.23 6.17 3.67
N PRO A 125 6.56 6.57 2.59
CA PRO A 125 6.58 7.95 2.15
C PRO A 125 6.03 8.88 3.25
N PRO A 126 6.45 10.16 3.26
CA PRO A 126 5.84 11.16 4.15
C PRO A 126 4.32 11.22 3.92
N PRO A 127 3.53 11.49 4.96
CA PRO A 127 2.09 11.71 4.81
C PRO A 127 1.82 12.95 3.96
N LEU A 128 0.70 12.95 3.26
CA LEU A 128 0.23 14.13 2.52
C LEU A 128 -0.15 15.22 3.55
N PRO A 129 0.32 16.47 3.41
CA PRO A 129 -0.10 17.55 4.29
C PRO A 129 -1.59 17.88 4.12
N ASP A 130 -2.28 18.22 5.21
CA ASP A 130 -3.73 18.45 5.23
C ASP A 130 -4.15 19.52 4.20
N GLY A 131 -3.44 20.65 4.16
CA GLY A 131 -3.72 21.73 3.21
C GLY A 131 -3.55 21.32 1.73
N ILE A 132 -2.76 20.28 1.45
CA ILE A 132 -2.64 19.70 0.11
C ILE A 132 -3.74 18.68 -0.15
N SER A 133 -4.13 17.90 0.86
CA SER A 133 -5.23 16.94 0.74
C SER A 133 -6.52 17.62 0.32
N GLU A 134 -6.89 18.72 0.99
CA GLU A 134 -8.10 19.49 0.67
C GLU A 134 -8.12 19.95 -0.80
N MET A 135 -6.97 20.34 -1.33
CA MET A 135 -6.83 20.81 -2.72
C MET A 135 -6.89 19.67 -3.75
N LEU A 136 -6.52 18.45 -3.38
CA LEU A 136 -6.61 17.28 -4.25
C LEU A 136 -8.02 16.68 -4.29
N ASP A 137 -8.82 16.87 -3.25
CA ASP A 137 -10.20 16.34 -3.15
C ASP A 137 -11.23 17.26 -3.85
N THR A 138 -10.80 18.44 -4.32
CA THR A 138 -11.67 19.47 -4.93
C THR A 138 -11.70 19.40 -6.48
N VAL A 139 -11.05 18.40 -7.09
CA VAL A 139 -10.94 18.22 -8.55
C VAL A 139 -11.71 16.97 -9.00
#